data_AF-A0A661N9Z5-F1
#
_entry.id   AF-A0A661N9Z5-F1
#
_cell.length_a   1.000
_cell.length_b   1.000
_cell.length_c   1.000
_cell.angle_alpha   90.00
_cell.angle_beta   90.00
_cell.angle_gamma   90.00
#
_symmetry.space_group_name_H-M   'P 1'
#
loop_
_entity.id
_entity.type
_entity.pdbx_description
1 polymer ?
#
loop_
_entity_poly.entity_id
_entity_poly.type
_entity_poly.pdbx_seq_one_letter_code
_entity_poly.pdbx_strand_id
1 'polypeptide(L)'
;MALDADPGDGAVADLLRRLEARFPSPYRVELVIDERRVVAVGRLPVILGRAGADVAFRGASVSRRHAELSLRDGEVVVKDLGSRNGTLIRGVPIAGEVRLAGDTALGLGDDVEIRAVITGAGSLCLEVDRGLDRGLMVLVGTGDLRLPEAPGSLSFPDGAATLTAGSGAPLVLGRQPCDVPIRLLAEDELTLGPHRIEVRG
;
A
#
# COMPACT_ATOMS: atom_id res chain seq x y z
N MET A 1 -11.21 -51.60 -7.76
CA MET A 1 -12.27 -50.57 -7.79
C MET A 1 -11.55 -49.23 -7.70
N ALA A 2 -11.13 -48.70 -8.86
CA ALA A 2 -10.48 -47.41 -8.93
C ALA A 2 -11.58 -46.34 -8.79
N LEU A 3 -11.37 -45.40 -7.88
CA LEU A 3 -12.18 -44.19 -7.79
C LEU A 3 -11.79 -43.35 -9.01
N ASP A 4 -12.66 -43.31 -10.02
CA ASP A 4 -12.58 -42.33 -11.08
C ASP A 4 -12.75 -40.95 -10.43
N ALA A 5 -11.70 -40.13 -10.50
CA ALA A 5 -11.77 -38.73 -10.12
C ALA A 5 -12.71 -38.01 -11.10
N ASP A 6 -13.66 -37.24 -10.56
CA ASP A 6 -14.65 -36.50 -11.33
C ASP A 6 -13.95 -35.44 -12.21
N PRO A 7 -14.13 -35.46 -13.55
CA PRO A 7 -13.55 -34.46 -14.46
C PRO A 7 -13.98 -33.01 -14.14
N GLY A 8 -15.01 -32.80 -13.31
CA GLY A 8 -15.39 -31.49 -12.77
C GLY A 8 -14.36 -30.86 -11.81
N ASP A 9 -13.62 -31.67 -11.04
CA ASP A 9 -12.73 -31.17 -9.99
C ASP A 9 -11.48 -30.47 -10.54
N GLY A 10 -10.96 -30.95 -11.68
CA GLY A 10 -9.79 -30.35 -12.32
C GLY A 10 -10.09 -28.96 -12.92
N ALA A 11 -11.23 -28.80 -13.58
CA ALA A 11 -11.64 -27.53 -14.17
C ALA A 11 -11.97 -26.48 -13.11
N VAL A 12 -12.63 -26.89 -12.01
CA VAL A 12 -12.90 -26.00 -10.87
C VAL A 12 -11.58 -25.62 -10.17
N ALA A 13 -10.68 -26.56 -9.91
CA ALA A 13 -9.38 -26.26 -9.31
C ALA A 13 -8.52 -25.33 -10.19
N ASP A 14 -8.55 -25.50 -11.51
CA ASP A 14 -7.85 -24.61 -12.45
C ASP A 14 -8.46 -23.21 -12.48
N LEU A 15 -9.79 -23.11 -12.45
CA LEU A 15 -10.48 -21.83 -12.34
C LEU A 15 -10.14 -21.14 -11.01
N LEU A 16 -10.17 -21.87 -9.89
CA LEU A 16 -9.80 -21.36 -8.58
C LEU A 16 -8.35 -20.87 -8.55
N ARG A 17 -7.39 -21.64 -9.08
CA ARG A 17 -5.99 -21.20 -9.17
C ARG A 17 -5.81 -19.93 -10.00
N ARG A 18 -6.55 -19.80 -11.10
CA ARG A 18 -6.54 -18.59 -11.95
C ARG A 18 -7.15 -17.39 -11.22
N LEU A 19 -8.23 -17.60 -10.47
CA LEU A 19 -8.82 -16.56 -9.63
C LEU A 19 -7.90 -16.16 -8.48
N GLU A 20 -7.26 -17.14 -7.85
CA GLU A 20 -6.31 -16.93 -6.75
C GLU A 20 -5.11 -16.10 -7.19
N ALA A 21 -4.57 -16.37 -8.38
CA ALA A 21 -3.48 -15.60 -8.98
C ALA A 21 -3.84 -14.13 -9.26
N ARG A 22 -5.14 -13.80 -9.34
CA ARG A 22 -5.60 -12.42 -9.52
C ARG A 22 -5.79 -11.67 -8.21
N PHE A 23 -5.73 -12.32 -7.04
CA PHE A 23 -5.76 -11.56 -5.79
C PHE A 23 -4.39 -10.90 -5.56
N PRO A 24 -4.38 -9.59 -5.27
CA PRO A 24 -3.18 -8.94 -4.77
C PRO A 24 -2.66 -9.64 -3.51
N SER A 25 -1.39 -9.37 -3.19
CA SER A 25 -0.81 -9.84 -1.93
C SER A 25 -1.70 -9.46 -0.73
N PRO A 26 -1.90 -10.34 0.26
CA PRO A 26 -2.70 -10.00 1.43
C PRO A 26 -2.23 -8.69 2.07
N TYR A 27 -3.18 -7.82 2.39
CA TYR A 27 -2.98 -6.49 2.95
C TYR A 27 -2.18 -5.53 2.06
N ARG A 28 -1.96 -5.83 0.78
CA ARG A 28 -1.16 -4.98 -0.12
C ARG A 28 -1.73 -4.92 -1.52
N VAL A 29 -1.89 -3.70 -2.04
CA VAL A 29 -2.26 -3.48 -3.44
C VAL A 29 -1.40 -2.38 -4.05
N GLU A 30 -1.06 -2.55 -5.32
CA GLU A 30 -0.38 -1.54 -6.11
C GLU A 30 -1.37 -0.97 -7.14
N LEU A 31 -1.45 0.35 -7.21
CA LEU A 31 -2.33 1.08 -8.11
C LEU A 31 -1.54 2.06 -8.96
N VAL A 32 -2.10 2.39 -10.12
CA VAL A 32 -1.77 3.61 -10.85
C VAL A 32 -3.04 4.46 -10.94
N ILE A 33 -2.98 5.67 -10.37
CA ILE A 33 -4.06 6.66 -10.39
C ILE A 33 -3.61 7.83 -11.24
N ASP A 34 -4.22 8.06 -12.40
CA ASP A 34 -3.85 9.13 -13.33
C ASP A 34 -2.32 9.26 -13.53
N GLU A 35 -1.66 8.13 -13.86
CA GLU A 35 -0.20 8.00 -14.03
C GLU A 35 0.63 7.94 -12.73
N ARG A 36 0.04 8.28 -11.58
CA ARG A 36 0.74 8.24 -10.29
C ARG A 36 0.73 6.86 -9.67
N ARG A 37 1.92 6.37 -9.30
CA ARG A 37 2.06 5.09 -8.59
C ARG A 37 1.64 5.24 -7.13
N VAL A 38 0.78 4.33 -6.68
CA VAL A 38 0.31 4.25 -5.29
C VAL A 38 0.49 2.81 -4.80
N VAL A 39 1.11 2.65 -3.63
CA VAL A 39 1.16 1.35 -2.92
C VAL A 39 0.34 1.50 -1.65
N ALA A 40 -0.65 0.64 -1.43
CA ALA A 40 -1.42 0.64 -0.20
C ALA A 40 -1.12 -0.61 0.62
N VAL A 41 -0.83 -0.43 1.91
CA VAL A 41 -0.59 -1.50 2.88
C VAL A 41 -1.58 -1.38 4.04
N GLY A 42 -2.55 -2.29 4.07
CA GLY A 42 -3.68 -2.33 5.01
C GLY A 42 -3.36 -2.85 6.40
N ARG A 43 -2.12 -2.69 6.87
CA ARG A 43 -1.69 -3.20 8.18
C ARG A 43 -0.57 -2.38 8.80
N LEU A 44 -0.45 -2.51 10.13
CA LEU A 44 0.72 -2.12 10.91
C LEU A 44 1.11 -3.29 11.83
N PRO A 45 2.41 -3.50 12.13
CA PRO A 45 3.55 -2.73 11.65
C PRO A 45 3.83 -2.94 10.15
N VAL A 46 4.53 -1.99 9.54
CA VAL A 46 5.03 -2.07 8.16
C VAL A 46 6.53 -1.84 8.14
N ILE A 47 7.25 -2.64 7.35
CA ILE A 47 8.68 -2.51 7.16
C ILE A 47 8.93 -1.74 5.86
N LEU A 48 9.72 -0.68 5.97
CA LEU A 48 10.25 0.09 4.86
C LEU A 48 11.69 -0.39 4.57
N GLY A 49 12.04 -0.53 3.31
CA GLY A 49 13.42 -0.83 2.94
C GLY A 49 13.59 -1.05 1.45
N ARG A 50 14.71 -1.64 1.03
CA ARG A 50 15.02 -1.82 -0.39
C ARG A 50 14.51 -3.14 -0.97
N ALA A 51 14.44 -4.19 -0.15
CA ALA A 51 14.05 -5.53 -0.57
C ALA A 51 13.72 -6.40 0.64
N GLY A 52 12.75 -7.31 0.53
CA GLY A 52 12.30 -8.13 1.67
C GLY A 52 11.63 -7.29 2.76
N ALA A 53 11.02 -6.17 2.36
CA ALA A 53 10.24 -5.24 3.16
C ALA A 53 8.82 -5.18 2.58
N ASP A 54 7.85 -4.71 3.36
CA ASP A 54 6.47 -4.56 2.90
C ASP A 54 6.35 -3.45 1.82
N VAL A 55 7.18 -2.42 1.96
CA VAL A 55 7.29 -1.31 1.03
C VAL A 55 8.75 -1.17 0.60
N ALA A 56 8.98 -1.35 -0.69
CA ALA A 56 10.30 -1.28 -1.29
C ALA A 56 10.58 0.10 -1.89
N PHE A 57 11.73 0.69 -1.53
CA PHE A 57 12.25 1.95 -2.07
C PHE A 57 13.60 1.71 -2.73
N ARG A 58 13.78 2.23 -3.94
CA ARG A 58 15.04 2.19 -4.68
C ARG A 58 15.98 3.29 -4.19
N GLY A 59 17.03 2.87 -3.50
CA GLY A 59 18.16 3.72 -3.10
C GLY A 59 19.36 2.87 -2.70
N ALA A 60 20.56 3.24 -3.10
CA ALA A 60 21.77 2.49 -2.78
C ALA A 60 22.06 2.52 -1.27
N SER A 61 21.67 3.60 -0.59
CA SER A 61 21.85 3.77 0.84
C SER A 61 20.79 3.05 1.68
N VAL A 62 19.70 2.61 1.05
CA VAL A 62 18.57 1.97 1.72
C VAL A 62 18.91 0.51 2.03
N SER A 63 18.87 0.17 3.33
CA SER A 63 18.98 -1.21 3.81
C SER A 63 17.77 -2.05 3.39
N ARG A 64 17.96 -3.37 3.25
CA ARG A 64 16.90 -4.31 2.84
C ARG A 64 15.63 -4.17 3.68
N ARG A 65 15.81 -4.25 5.01
CA ARG A 65 14.85 -3.86 6.03
C ARG A 65 15.49 -2.66 6.74
N HIS A 66 14.94 -1.47 6.56
CA HIS A 66 15.58 -0.23 6.95
C HIS A 66 14.94 0.34 8.21
N ALA A 67 13.65 0.58 8.13
CA ALA A 67 12.87 1.15 9.22
C ALA A 67 11.55 0.40 9.35
N GLU A 68 10.97 0.44 10.54
CA GLU A 68 9.62 -0.04 10.83
C GLU A 68 8.75 1.15 11.20
N LEU A 69 7.54 1.21 10.65
CA LEU A 69 6.47 2.03 11.16
C LEU A 69 5.49 1.15 11.93
N SER A 70 5.13 1.55 13.14
CA SER A 70 4.21 0.79 13.99
C SER A 70 3.33 1.72 14.82
N LEU A 71 2.33 1.14 15.49
CA LEU A 71 1.50 1.85 16.47
C LEU A 71 1.98 1.60 17.88
N ARG A 72 2.16 2.67 18.65
CA ARG A 72 2.40 2.65 20.09
C ARG A 72 1.45 3.64 20.75
N ASP A 73 0.60 3.16 21.65
CA ASP A 73 -0.37 3.98 22.39
C ASP A 73 -1.27 4.85 21.48
N GLY A 74 -1.62 4.33 20.31
CA GLY A 74 -2.44 5.05 19.31
C GLY A 74 -1.68 6.03 18.42
N GLU A 75 -0.37 6.19 18.63
CA GLU A 75 0.50 7.06 17.85
C GLU A 75 1.38 6.26 16.90
N VAL A 76 1.64 6.82 15.72
CA VAL A 76 2.58 6.22 14.76
C VAL A 76 4.00 6.50 15.22
N VAL A 77 4.80 5.45 15.34
CA VAL A 77 6.23 5.53 15.64
C VAL A 77 7.04 5.00 14.48
N VAL A 78 8.23 5.56 14.30
CA VAL A 78 9.26 5.02 13.42
C VAL A 78 10.43 4.49 14.24
N LYS A 79 11.00 3.37 13.78
CA LYS A 79 12.16 2.73 14.39
C LYS A 79 13.17 2.33 13.32
N ASP A 80 14.43 2.68 13.51
CA ASP A 80 15.52 2.13 12.70
C ASP A 80 15.76 0.65 13.04
N LEU A 81 15.92 -0.20 12.02
CA LEU A 81 16.12 -1.65 12.18
C LEU A 81 17.59 -2.08 12.12
N GLY A 82 18.51 -1.21 12.54
CA GLY A 82 19.95 -1.43 12.40
C GLY A 82 20.43 -1.18 10.98
N SER A 83 19.88 -0.15 10.34
CA SER A 83 20.23 0.21 8.97
C SER A 83 21.68 0.71 8.89
N ARG A 84 22.33 0.51 7.73
CA ARG A 84 23.74 0.91 7.54
C ARG A 84 23.94 2.44 7.63
N ASN A 85 23.00 3.21 7.09
CA ASN A 85 23.13 4.67 6.94
C ASN A 85 22.21 5.46 7.87
N GLY A 86 21.45 4.75 8.72
CA GLY A 86 20.52 5.35 9.66
C GLY A 86 19.20 5.79 9.02
N THR A 87 18.18 5.84 9.87
CA THR A 87 16.91 6.51 9.61
C THR A 87 17.00 7.95 10.12
N LEU A 88 16.53 8.92 9.35
CA LEU A 88 16.61 10.33 9.71
C LEU A 88 15.22 10.95 9.83
N ILE A 89 15.02 11.86 10.78
CA ILE A 89 13.85 12.72 10.85
C ILE A 89 14.32 14.15 10.64
N ARG A 90 13.78 14.82 9.61
CA ARG A 90 14.15 16.19 9.22
C ARG A 90 15.67 16.38 9.13
N GLY A 91 16.35 15.39 8.51
CA GLY A 91 17.80 15.38 8.31
C GLY A 91 18.63 15.01 9.54
N VAL A 92 18.02 14.72 10.70
CA VAL A 92 18.72 14.32 11.92
C VAL A 92 18.56 12.82 12.14
N PRO A 93 19.65 12.04 12.33
CA PRO A 93 19.56 10.62 12.59
C PRO A 93 18.82 10.36 13.91
N ILE A 94 17.94 9.36 13.91
CA ILE A 94 17.20 8.98 15.11
C ILE A 94 17.96 7.94 15.94
N ALA A 95 17.70 7.92 17.24
CA ALA A 95 18.11 6.84 18.13
C ALA A 95 16.86 6.22 18.77
N GLY A 96 16.67 4.91 18.59
CA GLY A 96 15.50 4.22 19.11
C GLY A 96 14.20 4.51 18.36
N GLU A 97 13.07 4.40 19.06
CA GLU A 97 11.73 4.66 18.52
C GLU A 97 11.39 6.15 18.64
N VAL A 98 10.91 6.77 17.56
CA VAL A 98 10.49 8.17 17.54
C VAL A 98 9.04 8.28 17.08
N ARG A 99 8.23 9.04 17.81
CA ARG A 99 6.85 9.35 17.45
C ARG A 99 6.82 10.30 16.26
N LEU A 100 6.05 9.93 15.23
CA LEU A 100 5.78 10.81 14.09
C LEU A 100 4.58 11.71 14.43
N ALA A 101 4.70 13.00 14.12
CA ALA A 101 3.66 13.97 14.38
C ALA A 101 3.50 14.91 13.17
N GLY A 102 2.24 15.08 12.74
CA GLY A 102 1.90 15.95 11.61
C GLY A 102 2.63 15.55 10.33
N ASP A 103 3.11 16.57 9.61
CA ASP A 103 3.97 16.41 8.43
C ASP A 103 5.45 16.26 8.87
N THR A 104 6.06 15.15 8.48
CA THR A 104 7.41 14.78 8.89
C THR A 104 8.23 14.25 7.70
N ALA A 105 9.37 14.89 7.43
CA ALA A 105 10.38 14.36 6.52
C ALA A 105 11.13 13.18 7.19
N LEU A 106 11.05 12.01 6.57
CA LEU A 106 11.70 10.76 6.95
C LEU A 106 12.76 10.39 5.90
N GLY A 107 14.03 10.33 6.29
CA GLY A 107 15.11 9.84 5.47
C GLY A 107 15.36 8.36 5.69
N LEU A 108 15.48 7.59 4.60
CA LEU A 108 16.01 6.22 4.62
C LEU A 108 17.42 6.26 4.04
N GLY A 109 18.43 6.37 4.90
CA GLY A 109 19.79 6.69 4.49
C GLY A 109 19.90 8.09 3.86
N ASP A 110 20.84 8.29 2.96
CA ASP A 110 21.21 9.62 2.44
C ASP A 110 20.59 9.95 1.07
N ASP A 111 19.96 8.99 0.38
CA ASP A 111 19.47 9.15 -1.00
C ASP A 111 17.95 9.05 -1.17
N VAL A 112 17.20 8.68 -0.12
CA VAL A 112 15.74 8.63 -0.13
C VAL A 112 15.16 9.48 0.99
N GLU A 113 14.30 10.44 0.63
CA GLU A 113 13.52 11.26 1.56
C GLU A 113 12.04 11.11 1.27
N ILE A 114 11.28 10.86 2.33
CA ILE A 114 9.85 10.54 2.30
C ILE A 114 9.14 11.53 3.21
N ARG A 115 8.15 12.23 2.67
CA ARG A 115 7.22 13.02 3.46
C ARG A 115 6.13 12.14 4.03
N ALA A 116 6.08 12.02 5.35
CA ALA A 116 5.08 11.25 6.08
C ALA A 116 4.03 12.18 6.68
N VAL A 117 2.76 11.95 6.33
CA VAL A 117 1.62 12.72 6.83
C VAL A 117 0.63 11.78 7.51
N ILE A 118 0.29 12.06 8.77
CA ILE A 118 -0.77 11.32 9.47
C ILE A 118 -2.13 11.75 8.93
N THR A 119 -2.89 10.80 8.39
CA THR A 119 -4.19 11.06 7.73
C THR A 119 -5.40 10.58 8.55
N GLY A 120 -5.16 9.81 9.60
CA GLY A 120 -6.16 9.32 10.54
C GLY A 120 -5.52 8.54 11.69
N ALA A 121 -6.35 8.00 12.58
CA ALA A 121 -5.88 7.16 13.68
C ALA A 121 -5.23 5.89 13.11
N GLY A 122 -3.90 5.80 13.17
CA GLY A 122 -3.13 4.69 12.59
C GLY A 122 -3.11 4.63 11.06
N SER A 123 -3.50 5.70 10.39
CA SER A 123 -3.39 5.83 8.93
C SER A 123 -2.41 6.97 8.59
N LEU A 124 -1.55 6.71 7.62
CA LEU A 124 -0.54 7.65 7.15
C LEU A 124 -0.39 7.56 5.63
N CYS A 125 -0.02 8.69 5.05
CA CYS A 125 0.36 8.82 3.65
C CYS A 125 1.84 9.19 3.59
N LEU A 126 2.60 8.41 2.83
CA LEU A 126 4.01 8.65 2.56
C LEU A 126 4.15 9.10 1.10
N GLU A 127 4.87 10.17 0.85
CA GLU A 127 5.23 10.62 -0.50
C GLU A 127 6.74 10.65 -0.62
N VAL A 128 7.30 10.04 -1.66
CA VAL A 128 8.74 10.11 -1.90
C VAL A 128 9.08 11.46 -2.54
N ASP A 129 9.63 12.38 -1.74
CA ASP A 129 10.04 13.71 -2.18
C ASP A 129 11.39 13.67 -2.92
N ARG A 130 12.29 12.78 -2.49
CA ARG A 130 13.64 12.60 -3.06
C ARG A 130 14.02 11.13 -3.19
N GLY A 131 14.68 10.79 -4.30
CA GLY A 131 15.17 9.45 -4.60
C GLY A 131 14.69 8.95 -5.96
N LEU A 132 15.03 7.70 -6.31
CA LEU A 132 14.69 7.11 -7.61
C LEU A 132 13.20 6.87 -7.80
N ASP A 133 12.46 6.72 -6.71
CA ASP A 133 11.00 6.54 -6.68
C ASP A 133 10.24 7.84 -6.41
N ARG A 134 10.84 9.01 -6.68
CA ARG A 134 10.18 10.30 -6.48
C ARG A 134 8.77 10.34 -7.07
N GLY A 135 7.81 10.81 -6.28
CA GLY A 135 6.39 10.89 -6.64
C GLY A 135 5.57 9.64 -6.28
N LEU A 136 6.22 8.53 -5.90
CA LEU A 136 5.53 7.35 -5.36
C LEU A 136 4.78 7.74 -4.08
N MET A 137 3.52 7.34 -4.03
CA MET A 137 2.67 7.45 -2.84
C MET A 137 2.56 6.09 -2.16
N VAL A 138 2.64 6.08 -0.84
CA VAL A 138 2.41 4.87 -0.04
C VAL A 138 1.39 5.17 1.04
N LEU A 139 0.26 4.47 1.01
CA LEU A 139 -0.77 4.54 2.02
C LEU A 139 -0.57 3.39 3.00
N VAL A 140 -0.54 3.67 4.30
CA VAL A 140 -0.34 2.64 5.32
C VAL A 140 -1.35 2.83 6.44
N GLY A 141 -1.95 1.75 6.91
CA GLY A 141 -2.76 1.77 8.12
C GLY A 141 -3.77 0.64 8.17
N THR A 142 -4.46 0.54 9.30
CA THR A 142 -5.51 -0.47 9.52
C THR A 142 -6.92 0.06 9.31
N GLY A 143 -7.09 1.38 9.14
CA GLY A 143 -8.37 2.02 8.84
C GLY A 143 -8.52 2.38 7.37
N ASP A 144 -9.44 3.30 7.08
CA ASP A 144 -9.65 3.82 5.74
C ASP A 144 -8.42 4.59 5.26
N LEU A 145 -7.84 4.12 4.15
CA LEU A 145 -6.71 4.72 3.48
C LEU A 145 -7.23 5.57 2.32
N ARG A 146 -7.32 6.88 2.53
CA ARG A 146 -7.81 7.82 1.50
C ARG A 146 -6.87 7.83 0.31
N LEU A 147 -7.44 7.69 -0.89
CA LEU A 147 -6.66 7.79 -2.12
C LEU A 147 -6.15 9.23 -2.29
N PRO A 148 -4.89 9.40 -2.74
CA PRO A 148 -4.42 10.71 -3.16
C PRO A 148 -5.18 11.10 -4.42
N GLU A 149 -5.68 12.34 -4.45
CA GLU A 149 -6.28 13.00 -5.63
C GLU A 149 -7.65 12.42 -6.06
N ALA A 150 -7.93 11.13 -5.85
CA ALA A 150 -9.21 10.51 -6.17
C ALA A 150 -10.20 10.49 -4.97
N PRO A 151 -11.50 10.76 -5.19
CA PRO A 151 -12.50 10.81 -4.13
C PRO A 151 -12.94 9.40 -3.71
N GLY A 152 -12.09 8.70 -2.94
CA GLY A 152 -12.40 7.38 -2.38
C GLY A 152 -11.35 6.91 -1.37
N SER A 153 -11.59 5.73 -0.80
CA SER A 153 -10.71 5.11 0.17
C SER A 153 -10.53 3.62 -0.09
N LEU A 154 -9.39 3.09 0.35
CA LEU A 154 -9.14 1.67 0.43
C LEU A 154 -9.31 1.21 1.88
N SER A 155 -9.94 0.06 2.05
CA SER A 155 -9.90 -0.72 3.29
C SER A 155 -9.44 -2.14 2.96
N PHE A 156 -9.08 -2.92 3.97
CA PHE A 156 -8.61 -4.30 3.78
C PHE A 156 -9.40 -5.29 4.65
N PRO A 157 -10.73 -5.39 4.48
CA PRO A 157 -11.52 -6.40 5.18
C PRO A 157 -10.99 -7.78 4.81
N ASP A 158 -10.70 -8.58 5.83
CA ASP A 158 -10.14 -9.93 5.68
C ASP A 158 -8.83 -9.98 4.86
N GLY A 159 -8.11 -8.86 4.79
CA GLY A 159 -6.83 -8.74 4.09
C GLY A 159 -6.92 -8.47 2.58
N ALA A 160 -8.10 -8.38 1.99
CA ALA A 160 -8.25 -8.05 0.57
C ALA A 160 -8.55 -6.56 0.37
N ALA A 161 -7.86 -5.89 -0.56
CA ALA A 161 -8.09 -4.48 -0.84
C ALA A 161 -9.52 -4.26 -1.37
N THR A 162 -10.26 -3.35 -0.74
CA THR A 162 -11.60 -2.94 -1.13
C THR A 162 -11.65 -1.44 -1.32
N LEU A 163 -11.98 -1.01 -2.54
CA LEU A 163 -12.18 0.38 -2.91
C LEU A 163 -13.62 0.81 -2.62
N THR A 164 -13.76 1.90 -1.89
CA THR A 164 -15.04 2.58 -1.64
C THR A 164 -15.01 3.96 -2.29
N ALA A 165 -16.05 4.26 -3.07
CA ALA A 165 -16.23 5.57 -3.66
C ALA A 165 -16.65 6.60 -2.60
N GLY A 166 -16.11 7.81 -2.72
CA GLY A 166 -16.58 8.97 -1.96
C GLY A 166 -17.96 9.42 -2.41
N SER A 167 -18.64 10.19 -1.56
CA SER A 167 -19.97 10.71 -1.87
C SER A 167 -19.95 11.53 -3.17
N GLY A 168 -20.88 11.23 -4.09
CA GLY A 168 -21.02 11.92 -5.37
C GLY A 168 -19.98 11.54 -6.43
N ALA A 169 -19.06 10.61 -6.15
CA ALA A 169 -18.09 10.12 -7.12
C ALA A 169 -18.58 8.81 -7.77
N PRO A 170 -18.90 8.80 -9.07
CA PRO A 170 -19.28 7.57 -9.76
C PRO A 170 -18.09 6.61 -9.81
N LEU A 171 -18.32 5.35 -9.46
CA LEU A 171 -17.36 4.26 -9.57
C LEU A 171 -17.77 3.34 -10.70
N VAL A 172 -16.85 3.04 -11.61
CA VAL A 172 -17.07 2.15 -12.76
C VAL A 172 -15.94 1.13 -12.81
N LEU A 173 -16.27 -0.16 -12.90
CA LEU A 173 -15.31 -1.24 -13.15
C LEU A 173 -15.42 -1.65 -14.63
N GLY A 174 -14.37 -1.35 -15.41
CA GLY A 174 -14.39 -1.47 -16.87
C GLY A 174 -15.49 -0.61 -17.50
N ARG A 175 -16.67 -1.21 -17.72
CA ARG A 175 -17.85 -0.53 -18.28
C ARG A 175 -19.08 -0.60 -17.35
N GLN A 176 -18.94 -1.21 -16.19
CA GLN A 176 -20.04 -1.49 -15.27
C GLN A 176 -20.05 -0.44 -14.15
N PRO A 177 -21.12 0.38 -14.03
CA PRO A 177 -21.30 1.23 -12.86
C PRO A 177 -21.45 0.39 -11.59
N CYS A 178 -20.86 0.84 -10.50
CA CYS A 178 -20.86 0.15 -9.22
C CYS A 178 -21.30 1.08 -8.09
N ASP A 179 -22.41 0.74 -7.44
CA ASP A 179 -22.96 1.49 -6.29
C ASP A 179 -22.53 0.88 -4.94
N VAL A 180 -21.61 -0.07 -4.97
CA VAL A 180 -21.10 -0.80 -3.80
C VAL A 180 -19.56 -0.81 -3.80
N PRO A 181 -18.92 -1.01 -2.64
CA PRO A 181 -17.47 -1.19 -2.58
C PRO A 181 -17.00 -2.36 -3.44
N ILE A 182 -15.84 -2.20 -4.08
CA ILE A 182 -15.27 -3.19 -5.01
C ILE A 182 -14.03 -3.80 -4.38
N ARG A 183 -14.01 -5.13 -4.25
CA ARG A 183 -12.78 -5.86 -3.98
C ARG A 183 -11.90 -5.83 -5.23
N LEU A 184 -10.70 -5.27 -5.09
CA LEU A 184 -9.77 -5.09 -6.18
C LEU A 184 -9.04 -6.39 -6.51
N LEU A 185 -8.97 -6.71 -7.79
CA LEU A 185 -8.18 -7.79 -8.35
C LEU A 185 -7.08 -7.21 -9.23
N ALA A 186 -5.99 -7.97 -9.39
CA ALA A 186 -4.94 -7.65 -10.34
C ALA A 186 -5.54 -7.43 -11.74
N GLU A 187 -5.00 -6.42 -12.42
CA GLU A 187 -5.38 -5.99 -13.77
C GLU A 187 -6.79 -5.37 -13.87
N ASP A 188 -7.47 -5.12 -12.74
CA ASP A 188 -8.72 -4.37 -12.77
C ASP A 188 -8.46 -2.94 -13.25
N GLU A 189 -9.30 -2.48 -14.18
CA GLU A 189 -9.36 -1.09 -14.63
C GLU A 189 -10.65 -0.45 -14.13
N LEU A 190 -10.54 0.65 -13.39
CA LEU A 190 -11.65 1.37 -12.80
C LEU A 190 -11.59 2.85 -13.15
N THR A 191 -12.74 3.52 -13.06
CA THR A 191 -12.79 4.98 -12.95
C THR A 191 -13.53 5.40 -11.68
N LEU A 192 -13.00 6.40 -11.00
CA LEU A 192 -13.59 6.97 -9.79
C LEU A 192 -13.70 8.49 -9.95
N GLY A 193 -14.90 8.97 -10.25
CA GLY A 193 -15.09 10.33 -10.73
C GLY A 193 -14.30 10.55 -12.03
N PRO A 194 -13.45 11.59 -12.12
CA PRO A 194 -12.61 11.83 -13.30
C PRO A 194 -11.33 10.98 -13.34
N HIS A 195 -11.00 10.24 -12.27
CA HIS A 195 -9.72 9.57 -12.12
C HIS A 195 -9.76 8.14 -12.66
N ARG A 196 -8.75 7.76 -13.45
CA ARG A 196 -8.54 6.36 -13.87
C ARG A 196 -7.67 5.64 -12.84
N ILE A 197 -8.09 4.45 -12.44
CA ILE A 197 -7.38 3.59 -11.51
C ILE A 197 -7.09 2.25 -12.19
N GLU A 198 -5.83 1.83 -12.20
CA GLU A 198 -5.40 0.52 -12.68
C GLU A 198 -4.75 -0.25 -11.54
N VAL A 199 -5.21 -1.48 -11.29
CA VAL A 199 -4.63 -2.37 -10.28
C VAL A 199 -3.48 -3.16 -10.90
N ARG A 200 -2.28 -3.03 -10.33
CA ARG A 200 -1.09 -3.78 -10.78
C ARG A 200 -1.06 -5.17 -10.12
N GLY A 201 -0.67 -6.17 -10.91
CA GLY A 201 -0.41 -7.54 -10.48
C GLY A 201 1.03 -7.76 -10.01
#